data_AF-A0A7Y2JYZ5-F1
#
_entry.id   AF-A0A7Y2JYZ5-F1
#
_cell.length_a   1.000
_cell.length_b   1.000
_cell.length_c   1.000
_cell.angle_alpha   90.00
_cell.angle_beta   90.00
_cell.angle_gamma   90.00
#
_symmetry.space_group_name_H-M   'P 1'
#
loop_
_entity.id
_entity.type
_entity.pdbx_description
1 polymer ?
#
loop_
_entity_poly.entity_id
_entity_poly.type
_entity_poly.pdbx_seq_one_letter_code
_entity_poly.pdbx_strand_id
1 'polypeptide(L)'
;MFFASAHLGSLRRALSLFLACLLLATCSPAFAELMLHPTRLVFDKNTRAAQIELINNGSKPASYRISLVNRRMTEAGQFEAADTAQDGERFADSMLRYSPRQVTLQPGTAQTVRVMLRKPADLAEGEYRSHLLFDKLPDVEGNASIENRGAGEAQIGVTINAMVGASVPLIVRHGNVGASAGLAGLALQKDAARRPVLTLRFEREGSSSLYGDVSVSFTPRGGKPVSLGQVGGIAVYTPNRMRQAALPLQVPDGVTLAGGTIEVAYHERPEAGGKLLAKAGLNLP
;
A
#
# COMPACT_ATOMS: atom_id res chain seq x y z
N MET A 1 -27.96 57.14 16.19
CA MET A 1 -28.04 55.68 16.47
C MET A 1 -27.24 54.84 15.46
N PHE A 2 -26.09 55.32 14.93
CA PHE A 2 -25.36 54.67 13.83
C PHE A 2 -23.93 54.17 14.16
N PHE A 3 -23.40 54.41 15.37
CA PHE A 3 -22.01 54.05 15.71
C PHE A 3 -21.84 52.64 16.35
N ALA A 4 -22.92 51.98 16.78
CA ALA A 4 -22.81 50.68 17.46
C ALA A 4 -22.69 49.46 16.51
N SER A 5 -22.97 49.63 15.21
CA SER A 5 -23.03 48.51 14.26
C SER A 5 -21.66 48.07 13.72
N ALA A 6 -20.68 48.99 13.65
CA ALA A 6 -19.36 48.71 13.06
C ALA A 6 -18.46 47.81 13.94
N HIS A 7 -18.54 47.95 15.27
CA HIS A 7 -17.73 47.18 16.23
C HIS A 7 -18.19 45.71 16.38
N LEU A 8 -19.47 45.44 16.15
CA LEU A 8 -20.00 44.06 16.16
C LEU A 8 -19.51 43.25 14.96
N GLY A 9 -19.27 43.90 13.81
CA GLY A 9 -18.79 43.26 12.59
C GLY A 9 -17.32 42.82 12.66
N SER A 10 -16.45 43.64 13.28
CA SER A 10 -15.03 43.30 13.45
C SER A 10 -14.83 42.19 14.47
N LEU A 11 -15.60 42.18 15.57
CA LEU A 11 -15.54 41.14 16.59
C LEU A 11 -16.02 39.78 16.06
N ARG A 12 -17.07 39.76 15.22
CA ARG A 12 -17.54 38.55 14.54
C ARG A 12 -16.51 37.99 13.57
N ARG A 13 -15.82 38.85 12.80
CA ARG A 13 -14.76 38.41 11.87
C ARG A 13 -13.55 37.84 12.62
N ALA A 14 -13.13 38.48 13.72
CA ALA A 14 -12.05 37.98 14.56
C ALA A 14 -12.39 36.62 15.20
N LEU A 15 -13.62 36.45 15.68
CA LEU A 15 -14.10 35.18 16.23
C LEU A 15 -14.18 34.08 15.17
N SER A 16 -14.66 34.39 13.96
CA SER A 16 -14.69 33.45 12.84
C SER A 16 -13.29 33.03 12.38
N LEU A 17 -12.32 33.94 12.35
CA LEU A 17 -10.92 33.64 12.04
C LEU A 17 -10.27 32.79 13.15
N PHE A 18 -10.56 33.08 14.42
CA PHE A 18 -10.06 32.30 15.55
C PHE A 18 -10.64 30.88 15.54
N LEU A 19 -11.94 30.73 15.27
CA LEU A 19 -12.60 29.43 15.16
C LEU A 19 -12.10 28.63 13.94
N ALA A 20 -11.83 29.29 12.80
CA ALA A 20 -11.24 28.67 11.62
C ALA A 20 -9.79 28.19 11.88
N CYS A 21 -8.96 28.97 12.58
CA CYS A 21 -7.63 28.54 13.00
C CYS A 21 -7.65 27.38 14.00
N LEU A 22 -8.63 27.36 14.92
CA LEU A 22 -8.78 26.27 15.89
C LEU A 22 -9.21 24.96 15.21
N LEU A 23 -10.05 25.03 14.17
CA LEU A 23 -10.46 23.87 13.36
C LEU A 23 -9.31 23.33 12.50
N LEU A 24 -8.46 24.21 11.94
CA LEU A 24 -7.28 23.79 11.16
C LEU A 24 -6.16 23.16 12.01
N ALA A 25 -6.09 23.48 13.30
CA ALA A 25 -5.08 22.94 14.22
C ALA A 25 -5.33 21.47 14.66
N THR A 26 -6.49 20.90 14.36
CA THR A 26 -6.84 19.53 14.78
C THR A 26 -6.55 18.46 13.73
N CYS A 27 -5.98 18.83 12.58
CA CYS A 27 -5.56 17.86 11.57
C CYS A 27 -4.20 17.27 11.95
N SER A 28 -4.17 16.42 12.98
CA SER A 28 -2.98 15.62 13.26
C SER A 28 -2.77 14.64 12.10
N PRO A 29 -1.66 14.70 11.36
CA PRO A 29 -1.35 13.65 10.39
C PRO A 29 -1.28 12.32 11.14
N ALA A 30 -2.12 11.37 10.72
CA ALA A 30 -2.01 9.99 11.16
C ALA A 30 -0.71 9.42 10.56
N PHE A 31 0.40 9.54 11.28
CA PHE A 31 1.63 8.87 10.91
C PHE A 31 1.48 7.37 11.16
N ALA A 32 1.93 6.56 10.20
CA ALA A 32 2.05 5.13 10.42
C ALA A 32 3.03 4.89 11.57
N GLU A 33 2.55 4.33 12.69
CA GLU A 33 3.37 4.06 13.87
C GLU A 33 4.44 2.99 13.61
N LEU A 34 4.23 2.13 12.62
CA LEU A 34 5.19 1.11 12.17
C LEU A 34 5.68 1.43 10.76
N MET A 35 7.00 1.45 10.58
CA MET A 35 7.65 1.47 9.28
C MET A 35 8.37 0.14 9.02
N LEU A 36 8.24 -0.35 7.79
CA LEU A 36 8.87 -1.58 7.32
C LEU A 36 9.78 -1.29 6.12
N HIS A 37 11.01 -1.77 6.17
CA HIS A 37 11.95 -1.62 5.06
C HIS A 37 12.79 -2.89 4.82
N PRO A 38 12.82 -3.44 3.59
CA PRO A 38 11.99 -3.08 2.45
C PRO A 38 10.54 -3.56 2.64
N THR A 39 9.62 -3.02 1.84
CA THR A 39 8.19 -3.42 1.84
C THR A 39 7.90 -4.66 0.99
N ARG A 40 8.93 -5.23 0.35
CA ARG A 40 8.87 -6.44 -0.47
C ARG A 40 10.24 -7.11 -0.48
N LEU A 41 10.28 -8.42 -0.33
CA LEU A 41 11.51 -9.21 -0.46
C LEU A 41 11.42 -10.19 -1.62
N VAL A 42 12.49 -10.24 -2.42
CA VAL A 42 12.65 -11.22 -3.50
C VAL A 42 13.95 -11.97 -3.31
N PHE A 43 13.82 -13.28 -3.12
CA PHE A 43 14.92 -14.21 -3.23
C PHE A 43 15.05 -14.66 -4.69
N ASP A 44 15.96 -14.02 -5.40
CA ASP A 44 16.29 -14.34 -6.78
C ASP A 44 17.72 -14.90 -6.87
N LYS A 45 18.01 -15.68 -7.91
CA LYS A 45 19.34 -16.25 -8.21
C LYS A 45 19.96 -16.92 -6.96
N ASN A 46 21.07 -16.36 -6.47
CA ASN A 46 21.87 -16.90 -5.37
C ASN A 46 21.53 -16.29 -4.00
N THR A 47 20.53 -15.41 -3.90
CA THR A 47 20.10 -14.85 -2.61
C THR A 47 19.51 -15.97 -1.74
N ARG A 48 20.07 -16.14 -0.54
CA ARG A 48 19.63 -17.15 0.46
C ARG A 48 19.25 -16.54 1.81
N ALA A 49 19.56 -15.27 2.00
CA ALA A 49 19.26 -14.52 3.20
C ALA A 49 18.83 -13.10 2.81
N ALA A 50 17.91 -12.54 3.56
CA ALA A 50 17.47 -11.16 3.45
C ALA A 50 17.06 -10.64 4.83
N GLN A 51 16.82 -9.33 4.92
CA GLN A 51 16.40 -8.70 6.17
C GLN A 51 15.27 -7.72 5.92
N ILE A 52 14.39 -7.59 6.91
CA ILE A 52 13.36 -6.54 7.01
C ILE A 52 13.62 -5.80 8.30
N GLU A 53 13.71 -4.49 8.23
CA GLU A 53 13.79 -3.60 9.37
C GLU A 53 12.38 -3.15 9.76
N LEU A 54 12.08 -3.29 11.05
CA LEU A 54 10.86 -2.80 11.70
C LEU A 54 11.24 -1.60 12.55
N ILE A 55 10.64 -0.45 12.28
CA ILE A 55 10.92 0.79 13.01
C ILE A 55 9.64 1.30 13.63
N ASN A 56 9.66 1.55 14.94
CA ASN A 56 8.56 2.18 15.63
C ASN A 56 8.68 3.71 15.52
N ASN A 57 7.95 4.29 14.58
CA ASN A 57 7.83 5.74 14.41
C ASN A 57 6.76 6.37 15.34
N GLY A 58 6.08 5.54 16.14
CA GLY A 58 5.12 5.99 17.13
C GLY A 58 5.80 6.57 18.39
N SER A 59 4.98 7.16 19.25
CA SER A 59 5.42 7.78 20.52
C SER A 59 5.32 6.86 21.73
N LYS A 60 4.81 5.64 21.55
CA LYS A 60 4.66 4.62 22.61
C LYS A 60 5.40 3.34 22.25
N PRO A 61 5.82 2.53 23.24
CA PRO A 61 6.31 1.18 22.98
C PRO A 61 5.25 0.37 22.23
N ALA A 62 5.67 -0.48 21.30
CA ALA A 62 4.77 -1.34 20.54
C ALA A 62 5.35 -2.75 20.42
N SER A 63 4.53 -3.76 20.66
CA SER A 63 4.92 -5.16 20.48
C SER A 63 4.28 -5.74 19.23
N TYR A 64 5.03 -6.55 18.48
CA TYR A 64 4.57 -7.16 17.23
C TYR A 64 4.86 -8.66 17.24
N ARG A 65 3.86 -9.46 16.88
CA ARG A 65 4.01 -10.87 16.52
C ARG A 65 4.28 -10.98 15.03
N ILE A 66 5.20 -11.86 14.68
CA ILE A 66 5.67 -12.05 13.31
C ILE A 66 5.29 -13.46 12.86
N SER A 67 4.47 -13.55 11.83
CA SER A 67 3.90 -14.80 11.33
C SER A 67 4.15 -14.96 9.84
N LEU A 68 4.42 -16.18 9.38
CA LEU A 68 4.44 -16.48 7.95
C LEU A 68 3.05 -16.96 7.53
N VAL A 69 2.46 -16.27 6.57
CA VAL A 69 1.07 -16.52 6.14
C VAL A 69 0.98 -16.58 4.62
N ASN A 70 0.01 -17.33 4.13
CA ASN A 70 -0.29 -17.43 2.72
C ASN A 70 -1.42 -16.47 2.37
N ARG A 71 -1.21 -15.68 1.33
CA ARG A 71 -2.20 -14.70 0.85
C ARG A 71 -2.27 -14.72 -0.67
N ARG A 72 -3.49 -14.60 -1.17
CA ARG A 72 -3.82 -14.46 -2.58
C ARG A 72 -4.12 -13.01 -2.90
N MET A 73 -3.77 -12.59 -4.11
CA MET A 73 -4.17 -11.28 -4.61
C MET A 73 -5.45 -11.45 -5.44
N THR A 74 -6.47 -10.64 -5.20
CA THR A 74 -7.66 -10.56 -6.05
C THR A 74 -7.36 -9.77 -7.31
N GLU A 75 -8.25 -9.84 -8.30
CA GLU A 75 -8.15 -9.04 -9.53
C GLU A 75 -8.16 -7.53 -9.29
N ALA A 76 -8.74 -7.06 -8.17
CA ALA A 76 -8.69 -5.66 -7.75
C ALA A 76 -7.38 -5.28 -7.04
N GLY A 77 -6.45 -6.23 -6.88
CA GLY A 77 -5.17 -6.01 -6.20
C GLY A 77 -5.23 -6.07 -4.67
N GLN A 78 -6.37 -6.48 -4.10
CA GLN A 78 -6.51 -6.69 -2.65
C GLN A 78 -5.95 -8.05 -2.25
N PHE A 79 -5.57 -8.21 -0.99
CA PHE A 79 -5.10 -9.48 -0.48
C PHE A 79 -6.10 -10.17 0.42
N GLU A 80 -6.34 -11.44 0.16
CA GLU A 80 -7.15 -12.34 0.99
C GLU A 80 -6.31 -13.50 1.54
N ALA A 81 -6.76 -14.10 2.64
CA ALA A 81 -6.12 -15.28 3.20
C ALA A 81 -6.24 -16.48 2.24
N ALA A 82 -5.22 -17.33 2.18
CA ALA A 82 -5.20 -18.48 1.31
C ALA A 82 -4.61 -19.71 2.03
N ASP A 83 -5.46 -20.41 2.78
CA ASP A 83 -5.04 -21.57 3.58
C ASP A 83 -4.67 -22.78 2.72
N THR A 84 -5.28 -22.88 1.53
CA THR A 84 -4.99 -23.91 0.52
C THR A 84 -4.64 -23.25 -0.82
N ALA A 85 -3.71 -23.86 -1.54
CA ALA A 85 -3.28 -23.36 -2.85
C ALA A 85 -4.33 -23.69 -3.90
N GLN A 86 -4.74 -22.69 -4.67
CA GLN A 86 -5.52 -22.87 -5.90
C GLN A 86 -4.60 -23.16 -7.10
N ASP A 87 -5.21 -23.47 -8.23
CA ASP A 87 -4.48 -23.75 -9.48
C ASP A 87 -3.48 -22.64 -9.83
N GLY A 88 -2.21 -23.05 -9.97
CA GLY A 88 -1.10 -22.15 -10.27
C GLY A 88 -0.57 -21.34 -9.08
N GLU A 89 -1.25 -21.35 -7.93
CA GLU A 89 -0.72 -20.77 -6.69
C GLU A 89 0.42 -21.63 -6.15
N ARG A 90 1.48 -20.96 -5.71
CA ARG A 90 2.66 -21.61 -5.14
C ARG A 90 3.11 -20.82 -3.93
N PHE A 91 3.06 -21.44 -2.75
CA PHE A 91 3.45 -20.80 -1.50
C PHE A 91 4.92 -21.05 -1.16
N ALA A 92 5.55 -20.04 -0.56
CA ALA A 92 6.97 -20.07 -0.20
C ALA A 92 7.20 -20.41 1.29
N ASP A 93 6.13 -20.53 2.05
CA ASP A 93 6.13 -20.65 3.50
C ASP A 93 7.03 -21.77 4.04
N SER A 94 6.90 -22.97 3.47
CA SER A 94 7.70 -24.15 3.84
C SER A 94 9.21 -23.95 3.64
N MET A 95 9.60 -23.09 2.70
CA MET A 95 11.00 -22.81 2.33
C MET A 95 11.64 -21.71 3.17
N LEU A 96 10.85 -20.95 3.93
CA LEU A 96 11.31 -19.75 4.61
C LEU A 96 11.47 -19.98 6.11
N ARG A 97 12.53 -19.42 6.68
CA ARG A 97 12.77 -19.36 8.13
C ARG A 97 13.02 -17.91 8.50
N TYR A 98 12.56 -17.49 9.66
CA TYR A 98 12.78 -16.13 10.11
C TYR A 98 12.90 -16.04 11.63
N SER A 99 13.60 -15.01 12.07
CA SER A 99 13.73 -14.63 13.47
C SER A 99 13.93 -13.11 13.60
N PRO A 100 13.47 -12.52 14.71
CA PRO A 100 12.68 -13.11 15.81
C PRO A 100 11.20 -13.38 15.42
N ARG A 101 10.44 -14.04 16.31
CA ARG A 101 8.99 -14.29 16.15
C ARG A 101 8.11 -13.25 16.81
N GLN A 102 8.66 -12.50 17.75
CA GLN A 102 8.01 -11.40 18.43
C GLN A 102 9.06 -10.35 18.77
N VAL A 103 8.69 -9.08 18.71
CA VAL A 103 9.57 -7.95 19.00
C VAL A 103 8.80 -6.92 19.83
N THR A 104 9.49 -6.23 20.72
CA THR A 104 8.97 -5.04 21.40
C THR A 104 9.90 -3.89 21.08
N LEU A 105 9.35 -2.83 20.49
CA LEU A 105 10.08 -1.67 20.01
C LEU A 105 9.73 -0.46 20.86
N GLN A 106 10.74 0.18 21.44
CA GLN A 106 10.59 1.51 22.04
C GLN A 106 10.40 2.56 20.92
N PRO A 107 9.83 3.74 21.23
CA PRO A 107 9.74 4.85 20.28
C PRO A 107 11.09 5.15 19.61
N GLY A 108 11.10 5.27 18.29
CA GLY A 108 12.28 5.55 17.47
C GLY A 108 13.26 4.38 17.33
N THR A 109 12.99 3.22 17.92
CA THR A 109 13.89 2.05 17.81
C THR A 109 13.57 1.17 16.62
N ALA A 110 14.60 0.51 16.12
CA ALA A 110 14.55 -0.43 15.01
C ALA A 110 14.87 -1.85 15.45
N GLN A 111 14.24 -2.84 14.83
CA GLN A 111 14.57 -4.25 14.97
C GLN A 111 14.67 -4.90 13.61
N THR A 112 15.75 -5.64 13.40
CA THR A 112 15.95 -6.44 12.19
C THR A 112 15.31 -7.81 12.33
N VAL A 113 14.51 -8.19 11.34
CA VAL A 113 13.98 -9.55 11.14
C VAL A 113 14.77 -10.18 10.00
N ARG A 114 15.53 -11.24 10.32
CA ARG A 114 16.31 -11.98 9.34
C ARG A 114 15.44 -13.07 8.73
N VAL A 115 15.46 -13.18 7.40
CA VAL A 115 14.72 -14.17 6.63
C VAL A 115 15.71 -15.02 5.84
N MET A 116 15.67 -16.33 6.07
CA MET A 116 16.53 -17.33 5.44
C MET A 116 15.70 -18.23 4.52
N LEU A 117 16.29 -18.59 3.38
CA LEU A 117 15.68 -19.44 2.37
C LEU A 117 16.37 -20.81 2.32
N ARG A 118 15.58 -21.87 2.44
CA ARG A 118 15.99 -23.25 2.20
C ARG A 118 15.05 -23.90 1.19
N LYS A 119 15.53 -24.02 -0.05
CA LYS A 119 14.80 -24.69 -1.13
C LYS A 119 14.93 -26.23 -0.98
N PRO A 120 13.88 -27.01 -1.23
CA PRO A 120 14.01 -28.45 -1.41
C PRO A 120 14.82 -28.75 -2.69
N ALA A 121 15.42 -29.95 -2.77
CA ALA A 121 16.31 -30.32 -3.88
C ALA A 121 15.58 -30.44 -5.22
N ASP A 122 14.32 -30.85 -5.17
CA ASP A 122 13.42 -31.13 -6.29
C ASP A 122 12.39 -30.00 -6.49
N LEU A 123 12.72 -28.77 -6.09
CA LEU A 123 11.85 -27.63 -6.28
C LEU A 123 11.59 -27.40 -7.78
N ALA A 124 10.33 -27.42 -8.20
CA ALA A 124 9.98 -27.10 -9.58
C ALA A 124 10.31 -25.63 -9.92
N GLU A 125 10.68 -25.37 -11.17
CA GLU A 125 10.89 -23.99 -11.63
C GLU A 125 9.61 -23.16 -11.51
N GLY A 126 9.75 -21.90 -11.12
CA GLY A 126 8.65 -20.97 -10.95
C GLY A 126 8.87 -19.94 -9.85
N GLU A 127 7.85 -19.09 -9.69
CA GLU A 127 7.76 -18.14 -8.59
C GLU A 127 6.83 -18.66 -7.50
N TYR A 128 7.30 -18.58 -6.25
CA TYR A 128 6.57 -18.95 -5.04
C TYR A 128 6.42 -17.71 -4.18
N ARG A 129 5.28 -17.52 -3.52
CA ARG A 129 5.02 -16.32 -2.73
C ARG A 129 4.23 -16.63 -1.47
N SER A 130 4.75 -16.19 -0.33
CA SER A 130 4.02 -16.07 0.92
C SER A 130 4.24 -14.68 1.48
N HIS A 131 3.77 -14.40 2.70
CA HIS A 131 3.91 -13.08 3.31
C HIS A 131 4.40 -13.20 4.74
N LEU A 132 5.22 -12.24 5.15
CA LEU A 132 5.51 -12.01 6.55
C LEU A 132 4.48 -11.02 7.08
N LEU A 133 3.67 -11.45 8.05
CA LEU A 133 2.65 -10.67 8.72
C LEU A 133 3.19 -10.16 10.05
N PHE A 134 2.96 -8.88 10.31
CA PHE A 134 3.35 -8.16 11.52
C PHE A 134 2.10 -7.71 12.26
N ASP A 135 1.66 -8.53 13.20
CA ASP A 135 0.47 -8.26 14.00
C ASP A 135 0.85 -7.47 15.25
N LYS A 136 0.32 -6.25 15.39
CA LYS A 136 0.49 -5.46 16.62
C LYS A 136 -0.22 -6.20 17.76
N LEU A 137 0.49 -6.44 18.85
CA LEU A 137 -0.07 -7.01 20.07
C LEU A 137 -0.72 -5.90 20.90
N PRO A 138 -1.81 -6.19 21.63
CA PRO A 138 -2.40 -5.24 22.57
C PRO A 138 -1.39 -4.78 23.62
N ASP A 139 -1.49 -3.50 24.00
CA ASP A 139 -0.68 -2.94 25.09
C ASP A 139 -1.05 -3.65 26.40
N VAL A 140 -0.05 -4.23 27.08
CA VAL A 140 -0.26 -5.02 28.30
C VAL A 140 -0.86 -4.18 29.44
N GLU A 141 -0.63 -2.87 29.45
CA GLU A 141 -1.19 -1.94 30.46
C GLU A 141 -2.73 -1.83 30.41
N GLY A 142 -3.38 -2.20 29.30
CA GLY A 142 -4.83 -2.14 29.15
C GLY A 142 -5.60 -3.28 29.84
N ASN A 143 -4.93 -4.37 30.24
CA ASN A 143 -5.58 -5.57 30.79
C ASN A 143 -5.48 -5.70 32.32
N ALA A 144 -4.87 -4.74 33.01
CA ALA A 144 -4.74 -4.74 34.48
C ALA A 144 -5.93 -4.05 35.21
N SER A 145 -7.11 -3.93 34.59
CA SER A 145 -8.25 -3.21 35.20
C SER A 145 -9.60 -3.92 35.09
N ILE A 146 -9.63 -5.25 35.22
CA ILE A 146 -10.91 -5.99 35.39
C ILE A 146 -11.15 -6.40 36.86
N GLU A 147 -10.15 -6.39 37.74
CA GLU A 147 -10.35 -6.80 39.15
C GLU A 147 -10.81 -5.70 40.12
N ASN A 148 -11.11 -4.48 39.65
CA ASN A 148 -11.52 -3.38 40.55
C ASN A 148 -12.67 -2.52 40.01
N ARG A 149 -13.78 -3.13 39.60
CA ARG A 149 -15.07 -2.42 39.47
C ARG A 149 -16.20 -3.22 40.08
N GLY A 150 -16.70 -2.72 41.21
CA GLY A 150 -17.86 -3.24 41.91
C GLY A 150 -19.12 -3.22 41.04
N ALA A 151 -20.09 -4.02 41.48
CA ALA A 151 -21.39 -4.25 40.85
C ALA A 151 -22.09 -2.95 40.41
N GLY A 152 -22.31 -2.82 39.10
CA GLY A 152 -23.10 -1.77 38.47
C GLY A 152 -23.11 -1.95 36.96
N GLU A 153 -24.24 -2.45 36.43
CA GLU A 153 -24.65 -2.51 35.02
C GLU A 153 -23.56 -2.77 33.97
N ALA A 154 -23.43 -4.04 33.59
CA ALA A 154 -22.51 -4.53 32.56
C ALA A 154 -22.95 -4.08 31.15
N GLN A 155 -22.59 -2.85 30.75
CA GLN A 155 -22.44 -2.51 29.34
C GLN A 155 -21.16 -3.16 28.82
N ILE A 156 -21.28 -4.29 28.14
CA ILE A 156 -20.17 -4.90 27.39
C ILE A 156 -19.89 -4.00 26.18
N GLY A 157 -19.07 -2.97 26.37
CA GLY A 157 -18.51 -2.19 25.28
C GLY A 157 -17.42 -2.99 24.57
N VAL A 158 -17.78 -3.71 23.50
CA VAL A 158 -16.77 -4.33 22.63
C VAL A 158 -16.12 -3.22 21.80
N THR A 159 -15.04 -2.64 22.30
CA THR A 159 -14.19 -1.75 21.50
C THR A 159 -13.36 -2.61 20.55
N ILE A 160 -13.86 -2.80 19.32
CA ILE A 160 -13.08 -3.41 18.24
C ILE A 160 -12.01 -2.40 17.79
N ASN A 161 -10.85 -2.45 18.45
CA ASN A 161 -9.66 -1.78 17.93
C ASN A 161 -9.13 -2.60 16.75
N ALA A 162 -9.46 -2.19 15.52
CA ALA A 162 -8.87 -2.75 14.32
C ALA A 162 -7.36 -2.43 14.34
N MET A 163 -6.54 -3.36 14.82
CA MET A 163 -5.10 -3.25 14.76
C MET A 163 -4.66 -3.52 13.33
N VAL A 164 -4.21 -2.48 12.63
CA VAL A 164 -3.70 -2.62 11.26
C VAL A 164 -2.36 -3.36 11.32
N GLY A 165 -2.40 -4.68 11.12
CA GLY A 165 -1.22 -5.48 10.87
C GLY A 165 -0.62 -5.16 9.49
N ALA A 166 0.70 -5.19 9.38
CA ALA A 166 1.40 -4.94 8.11
C ALA A 166 1.88 -6.24 7.50
N SER A 167 1.89 -6.35 6.17
CA SER A 167 2.25 -7.59 5.46
C SER A 167 3.29 -7.33 4.38
N VAL A 168 4.40 -8.07 4.42
CA VAL A 168 5.49 -7.97 3.44
C VAL A 168 5.50 -9.22 2.55
N PRO A 169 5.27 -9.10 1.23
CA PRO A 169 5.39 -10.22 0.31
C PRO A 169 6.84 -10.75 0.29
N LEU A 170 6.96 -12.06 0.49
CA LEU A 170 8.20 -12.83 0.39
C LEU A 170 8.12 -13.70 -0.85
N ILE A 171 8.94 -13.38 -1.85
CA ILE A 171 8.90 -14.01 -3.17
C ILE A 171 10.17 -14.82 -3.37
N VAL A 172 10.02 -16.07 -3.79
CA VAL A 172 11.11 -16.98 -4.09
C VAL A 172 11.03 -17.33 -5.56
N ARG A 173 12.07 -16.96 -6.32
CA ARG A 173 12.23 -17.33 -7.72
C ARG A 173 13.20 -18.50 -7.83
N HIS A 174 12.81 -19.52 -8.59
CA HIS A 174 13.64 -20.68 -8.86
C HIS A 174 13.58 -21.05 -10.35
N GLY A 175 14.75 -21.38 -10.91
CA GLY A 175 14.90 -21.62 -12.34
C GLY A 175 14.84 -20.34 -13.17
N ASN A 176 14.56 -20.49 -14.45
CA ASN A 176 14.38 -19.38 -15.37
C ASN A 176 12.93 -18.87 -15.33
N VAL A 177 12.71 -17.71 -14.73
CA VAL A 177 11.38 -17.09 -14.64
C VAL A 177 11.37 -15.73 -15.31
N GLY A 178 10.25 -15.40 -15.95
CA GLY A 178 10.09 -14.12 -16.64
C GLY A 178 8.62 -13.80 -16.87
N ALA A 179 8.35 -12.53 -17.18
CA ALA A 179 7.02 -12.06 -17.51
C ALA A 179 7.06 -10.84 -18.43
N SER A 180 5.99 -10.67 -19.20
CA SER A 180 5.69 -9.47 -20.00
C SER A 180 4.45 -8.77 -19.44
N ALA A 181 4.36 -7.47 -19.71
CA ALA A 181 3.25 -6.62 -19.27
C ALA A 181 2.48 -6.04 -20.45
N GLY A 182 1.16 -5.95 -20.31
CA GLY A 182 0.27 -5.19 -21.17
C GLY A 182 -0.57 -4.21 -20.36
N LEU A 183 -1.05 -3.14 -21.01
CA LEU A 183 -2.02 -2.20 -20.46
C LEU A 183 -3.21 -2.12 -21.42
N ALA A 184 -4.41 -2.32 -20.91
CA ALA A 184 -5.63 -2.35 -21.71
C ALA A 184 -6.80 -1.67 -21.00
N GLY A 185 -7.86 -1.39 -21.76
CA GLY A 185 -9.13 -0.89 -21.23
C GLY A 185 -9.04 0.46 -20.53
N LEU A 186 -8.18 1.36 -21.02
CA LEU A 186 -8.05 2.71 -20.46
C LEU A 186 -9.37 3.47 -20.64
N ALA A 187 -9.91 4.01 -19.55
CA ALA A 187 -11.09 4.86 -19.59
C ALA A 187 -11.02 5.95 -18.51
N LEU A 188 -11.28 7.20 -18.92
CA LEU A 188 -11.41 8.33 -18.02
C LEU A 188 -12.83 8.36 -17.45
N GLN A 189 -12.92 8.27 -16.13
CA GLN A 189 -14.17 8.28 -15.37
C GLN A 189 -14.13 9.38 -14.30
N LYS A 190 -15.21 9.49 -13.55
CA LYS A 190 -15.31 10.35 -12.37
C LYS A 190 -15.65 9.50 -11.15
N ASP A 191 -15.01 9.78 -10.02
CA ASP A 191 -15.39 9.16 -8.74
C ASP A 191 -16.67 9.79 -8.16
N ALA A 192 -17.10 9.31 -6.99
CA ALA A 192 -18.28 9.83 -6.29
C ALA A 192 -18.18 11.34 -5.96
N ALA A 193 -16.96 11.86 -5.78
CA ALA A 193 -16.68 13.27 -5.55
C ALA A 193 -16.47 14.06 -6.86
N ARG A 194 -16.80 13.46 -8.02
CA ARG A 194 -16.62 14.00 -9.38
C ARG A 194 -15.17 14.29 -9.79
N ARG A 195 -14.19 13.72 -9.09
CA ARG A 195 -12.76 13.86 -9.44
C ARG A 195 -12.41 12.90 -10.59
N PRO A 196 -11.53 13.30 -11.52
CA PRO A 196 -11.13 12.44 -12.63
C PRO A 196 -10.34 11.23 -12.13
N VAL A 197 -10.71 10.06 -12.64
CA VAL A 197 -10.07 8.78 -12.34
C VAL A 197 -9.79 8.05 -13.64
N LEU A 198 -8.56 7.61 -13.84
CA LEU A 198 -8.22 6.72 -14.94
C LEU A 198 -8.38 5.27 -14.51
N THR A 199 -9.31 4.56 -15.14
CA THR A 199 -9.44 3.11 -15.00
C THR A 199 -8.65 2.42 -16.11
N LEU A 200 -8.03 1.29 -15.78
CA LEU A 200 -7.27 0.45 -16.70
C LEU A 200 -7.10 -0.96 -16.12
N ARG A 201 -6.69 -1.90 -16.96
CA ARG A 201 -6.21 -3.21 -16.51
C ARG A 201 -4.78 -3.46 -16.96
N PHE A 202 -4.01 -4.05 -16.05
CA PHE A 202 -2.72 -4.65 -16.33
C PHE A 202 -2.95 -6.08 -16.79
N GLU A 203 -2.22 -6.51 -17.81
CA GLU A 203 -2.20 -7.88 -18.31
C GLU A 203 -0.79 -8.44 -18.12
N ARG A 204 -0.70 -9.67 -17.63
CA ARG A 204 0.57 -10.35 -17.32
C ARG A 204 0.60 -11.71 -18.00
N GLU A 205 1.68 -11.97 -18.71
CA GLU A 205 2.01 -13.29 -19.25
C GLU A 205 3.36 -13.76 -18.69
N GLY A 206 3.53 -15.08 -18.55
CA GLY A 206 4.76 -15.70 -18.06
C GLY A 206 4.69 -16.26 -16.63
N SER A 207 5.85 -16.62 -16.08
CA SER A 207 6.03 -17.42 -14.85
C SER A 207 6.50 -16.62 -13.63
N SER A 208 6.76 -15.32 -13.77
CA SER A 208 7.06 -14.42 -12.64
C SER A 208 6.02 -13.32 -12.47
N SER A 209 6.00 -12.70 -11.30
CA SER A 209 5.19 -11.50 -11.05
C SER A 209 5.82 -10.25 -11.64
N LEU A 210 4.98 -9.28 -12.01
CA LEU A 210 5.38 -7.92 -12.38
C LEU A 210 5.30 -7.01 -11.16
N TYR A 211 6.24 -6.06 -11.05
CA TYR A 211 6.25 -5.04 -10.01
C TYR A 211 6.92 -3.77 -10.53
N GLY A 212 6.24 -2.63 -10.42
CA GLY A 212 6.68 -1.41 -11.08
C GLY A 212 5.94 -0.15 -10.67
N ASP A 213 6.36 0.96 -11.25
CA ASP A 213 5.76 2.28 -11.06
C ASP A 213 4.99 2.70 -12.31
N VAL A 214 3.86 3.36 -12.10
CA VAL A 214 2.98 3.86 -13.14
C VAL A 214 3.05 5.38 -13.17
N SER A 215 3.28 5.96 -14.33
CA SER A 215 3.12 7.39 -14.58
C SER A 215 1.98 7.65 -15.55
N VAL A 216 1.24 8.73 -15.32
CA VAL A 216 0.14 9.18 -16.17
C VAL A 216 0.41 10.63 -16.57
N SER A 217 0.35 10.91 -17.86
CA SER A 217 0.47 12.27 -18.40
C SER A 217 -0.62 12.57 -19.41
N PHE A 218 -0.96 13.83 -19.57
CA PHE A 218 -1.87 14.31 -20.60
C PHE A 218 -1.19 15.32 -21.52
N THR A 219 -1.32 15.10 -22.82
CA THR A 219 -0.83 16.02 -23.85
C THR A 219 -2.03 16.60 -24.60
N PRO A 220 -2.35 17.89 -24.43
CA PRO A 220 -3.34 18.58 -25.27
C PRO A 220 -2.90 18.58 -26.74
N ARG A 221 -3.84 18.64 -27.68
CA ARG A 221 -3.51 18.77 -29.11
C ARG A 221 -2.67 20.02 -29.35
N GLY A 222 -1.45 19.85 -29.86
CA GLY A 222 -0.49 20.95 -30.08
C GLY A 222 0.11 21.55 -28.81
N GLY A 223 -0.19 20.98 -27.64
CA GLY A 223 0.32 21.41 -26.34
C GLY A 223 1.53 20.59 -25.88
N LYS A 224 2.02 20.92 -24.69
CA LYS A 224 3.09 20.16 -24.01
C LYS A 224 2.48 19.12 -23.07
N PRO A 225 3.16 17.98 -22.83
CA PRO A 225 2.73 17.00 -21.83
C PRO A 225 2.67 17.62 -20.42
N VAL A 226 1.64 17.22 -19.68
CA VAL A 226 1.41 17.60 -18.28
C VAL A 226 1.29 16.33 -17.46
N SER A 227 1.98 16.25 -16.32
CA SER A 227 1.84 15.10 -15.39
C SER A 227 0.48 15.14 -14.72
N LEU A 228 -0.21 13.98 -14.73
CA LEU A 228 -1.48 13.79 -14.05
C LEU A 228 -1.37 12.92 -12.81
N GLY A 229 -0.23 12.25 -12.60
CA GLY A 229 0.00 11.45 -11.41
C GLY A 229 1.06 10.38 -11.60
N GLN A 230 1.56 9.90 -10.47
CA GLN A 230 2.48 8.76 -10.40
C GLN A 230 2.07 7.87 -9.23
N VAL A 231 2.07 6.57 -9.45
CA VAL A 231 1.78 5.57 -8.42
C VAL A 231 2.89 4.55 -8.41
N GLY A 232 3.55 4.41 -7.27
CA GLY A 232 4.63 3.46 -7.11
C GLY A 232 4.16 2.07 -6.65
N GLY A 233 4.88 1.04 -7.06
CA GLY A 233 4.74 -0.31 -6.49
C GLY A 233 3.44 -1.04 -6.87
N ILE A 234 2.95 -0.85 -8.08
CA ILE A 234 1.89 -1.67 -8.64
C ILE A 234 2.44 -3.06 -8.96
N ALA A 235 1.75 -4.09 -8.48
CA ALA A 235 2.12 -5.48 -8.68
C ALA A 235 1.03 -6.25 -9.42
N VAL A 236 1.41 -7.16 -10.31
CA VAL A 236 0.53 -8.21 -10.83
C VAL A 236 1.19 -9.54 -10.49
N TYR A 237 0.65 -10.23 -9.47
CA TYR A 237 1.29 -11.42 -8.94
C TYR A 237 0.84 -12.70 -9.66
N THR A 238 1.73 -13.68 -9.77
CA THR A 238 1.36 -15.04 -10.17
C THR A 238 0.38 -15.65 -9.13
N PRO A 239 -0.64 -16.42 -9.56
CA PRO A 239 -0.95 -16.81 -10.93
C PRO A 239 -1.80 -15.80 -11.73
N ASN A 240 -2.27 -14.71 -11.11
CA ASN A 240 -3.16 -13.75 -11.77
C ASN A 240 -2.58 -13.29 -13.11
N ARG A 241 -3.42 -13.36 -14.14
CA ARG A 241 -3.11 -12.89 -15.50
C ARG A 241 -3.48 -11.43 -15.71
N MET A 242 -4.28 -10.87 -14.81
CA MET A 242 -4.70 -9.49 -14.87
C MET A 242 -4.80 -8.84 -13.50
N ARG A 243 -4.70 -7.51 -13.46
CA ARG A 243 -5.11 -6.67 -12.32
C ARG A 243 -5.84 -5.42 -12.81
N GLN A 244 -7.01 -5.13 -12.26
CA GLN A 244 -7.73 -3.87 -12.49
C GLN A 244 -7.20 -2.78 -11.57
N ALA A 245 -7.15 -1.55 -12.06
CA ALA A 245 -6.74 -0.39 -11.28
C ALA A 245 -7.61 0.83 -11.62
N ALA A 246 -7.75 1.68 -10.61
CA ALA A 246 -8.34 3.00 -10.71
C ALA A 246 -7.34 3.99 -10.14
N LEU A 247 -6.84 4.89 -10.98
CA LEU A 247 -5.80 5.86 -10.64
C LEU A 247 -6.45 7.25 -10.54
N PRO A 248 -6.59 7.81 -9.33
CA PRO A 248 -7.00 9.21 -9.18
C PRO A 248 -6.01 10.12 -9.89
N LEU A 249 -6.53 11.06 -10.69
CA LEU A 249 -5.71 12.00 -11.44
C LEU A 249 -5.67 13.34 -10.73
N GLN A 250 -4.48 13.92 -10.68
CA GLN A 250 -4.23 15.28 -10.21
C GLN A 250 -4.16 16.18 -11.44
N VAL A 251 -5.26 16.88 -11.72
CA VAL A 251 -5.34 17.80 -12.85
C VAL A 251 -4.87 19.18 -12.37
N PRO A 252 -3.77 19.73 -12.93
CA PRO A 252 -3.32 21.06 -12.55
C PRO A 252 -4.32 22.15 -12.90
N ASP A 253 -4.27 23.26 -12.19
CA ASP A 253 -5.13 24.42 -12.45
C ASP A 253 -4.99 24.90 -13.90
N GLY A 254 -6.12 25.21 -14.53
CA GLY A 254 -6.19 25.65 -15.93
C GLY A 254 -6.07 24.52 -16.97
N VAL A 255 -5.86 23.27 -16.57
CA VAL A 255 -5.87 22.12 -17.48
C VAL A 255 -7.28 21.55 -17.61
N THR A 256 -7.77 21.46 -18.85
CA THR A 256 -9.00 20.72 -19.16
C THR A 256 -8.64 19.41 -19.85
N LEU A 257 -9.11 18.28 -19.31
CA LEU A 257 -8.94 16.95 -19.91
C LEU A 257 -9.90 16.76 -21.09
N ALA A 258 -9.64 17.46 -22.19
CA ALA A 258 -10.37 17.36 -23.45
C ALA A 258 -9.42 17.65 -24.63
N GLY A 259 -9.69 17.11 -25.80
CA GLY A 259 -8.94 17.40 -27.03
C GLY A 259 -7.44 17.09 -26.91
N GLY A 260 -7.08 15.84 -26.59
CA GLY A 260 -5.69 15.42 -26.40
C GLY A 260 -5.55 13.93 -26.11
N THR A 261 -4.41 13.53 -25.56
CA THR A 261 -4.13 12.11 -25.27
C THR A 261 -3.62 11.96 -23.85
N ILE A 262 -4.25 11.07 -23.08
CA ILE A 262 -3.71 10.57 -21.82
C ILE A 262 -2.78 9.40 -22.16
N GLU A 263 -1.53 9.46 -21.72
CA GLU A 263 -0.56 8.37 -21.82
C GLU A 263 -0.32 7.77 -20.45
N VAL A 264 -0.25 6.43 -20.40
CA VAL A 264 0.13 5.66 -19.22
C VAL A 264 1.39 4.89 -19.54
N ALA A 265 2.40 5.00 -18.68
CA ALA A 265 3.61 4.20 -18.79
C ALA A 265 3.85 3.42 -17.49
N TYR A 266 4.12 2.13 -17.63
CA TYR A 266 4.43 1.22 -16.53
C TYR A 266 5.89 0.80 -16.66
N HIS A 267 6.70 1.12 -15.65
CA HIS A 267 8.13 0.85 -15.62
C HIS A 267 8.48 -0.07 -14.47
N GLU A 268 9.55 -0.85 -14.61
CA GLU A 268 10.22 -1.43 -13.46
C GLU A 268 10.59 -0.32 -12.48
N ARG A 269 10.66 -0.70 -11.21
CA ARG A 269 11.11 0.21 -10.16
C ARG A 269 12.53 0.71 -10.45
N PRO A 270 12.91 1.92 -9.99
CA PRO A 270 14.27 2.43 -10.14
C PRO A 270 15.35 1.44 -9.64
N GLU A 271 15.11 0.80 -8.49
CA GLU A 271 16.01 -0.21 -7.91
C GLU A 271 16.16 -1.49 -8.76
N ALA A 272 15.24 -1.73 -9.70
CA ALA A 272 15.29 -2.85 -10.65
C ALA A 272 15.81 -2.43 -12.05
N GLY A 273 16.14 -1.15 -12.25
CA GLY A 273 16.71 -0.64 -13.50
C GLY A 273 15.79 0.27 -14.33
N GLY A 274 14.54 0.48 -13.91
CA GLY A 274 13.66 1.49 -14.52
C GLY A 274 13.17 1.18 -15.94
N LYS A 275 13.28 -0.07 -16.41
CA LYS A 275 12.89 -0.46 -17.77
C LYS A 275 11.40 -0.21 -18.03
N LEU A 276 11.05 0.31 -19.21
CA LEU A 276 9.66 0.38 -19.66
C LEU A 276 9.10 -1.04 -19.86
N LEU A 277 8.06 -1.39 -19.12
CA LEU A 277 7.37 -2.67 -19.20
C LEU A 277 6.20 -2.62 -20.17
N ALA A 278 5.39 -1.55 -20.13
CA ALA A 278 4.24 -1.35 -21.00
C ALA A 278 3.87 0.13 -21.12
N LYS A 279 3.26 0.52 -22.24
CA LYS A 279 2.71 1.86 -22.47
C LYS A 279 1.36 1.74 -23.18
N ALA A 280 0.40 2.60 -22.83
CA ALA A 280 -0.88 2.71 -23.51
C ALA A 280 -1.35 4.17 -23.55
N GLY A 281 -2.25 4.47 -24.49
CA GLY A 281 -2.82 5.81 -24.67
C GLY A 281 -4.34 5.79 -24.75
N LEU A 282 -4.97 6.86 -24.27
CA LEU A 282 -6.40 7.14 -24.40
C LEU A 282 -6.57 8.50 -25.05
N ASN A 283 -7.16 8.52 -26.24
CA ASN A 283 -7.52 9.76 -26.92
C ASN A 283 -8.80 10.32 -26.28
N LEU A 284 -8.75 11.59 -25.89
CA LEU A 284 -9.90 12.33 -25.39
C LEU A 284 -10.55 13.09 -26.55
N PRO A 285 -11.89 13.08 -26.63
CA PRO A 285 -12.63 13.83 -27.64
C PRO A 285 -12.39 15.34 -27.54
#